data_AF-A0A183N570-F1
#
_entry.id   AF-A0A183N570-F1
#
_cell.length_a   1.000
_cell.length_b   1.000
_cell.length_c   1.000
_cell.angle_alpha   90.00
_cell.angle_beta   90.00
_cell.angle_gamma   90.00
#
_symmetry.space_group_name_H-M   'P 1'
#
loop_
_entity.id
_entity.type
_entity.pdbx_description
1 polymer ?
#
loop_
_entity_poly.entity_id
_entity_poly.type
_entity_poly.pdbx_seq_one_letter_code
_entity_poly.pdbx_strand_id
1 'polypeptide(L)'
;MSNFNRSMILSNHICLAVADLDGNGLVDIIVGAPYFTRRQNQEGSQDTINSKQFNHNEGIQWSNLLPDIGRVYIFYGNHLNLSNLLSDSKQRPEIPDYFTQDPVILDGPKSPKGRFGHALTNIGDIDGDGTEDLAVSCPYCTDPDGRTDKGAVFIYLGKKDSILDTKPFQSIWPSDLPKQSPVTICGSTDFTSDYASESPRLFTAFGWSLSGSYDLDGNHAPDLVIGDYESDQVVMLRGRNTLWFDSPIWELPTQPTLSWRYKDTLTCDEQCYFPIQLSARINGKQHLLKQIKDWKLRLLIDLDSDVEQPENKRLAIQTTRKQMIYQSTDKGIIDMLVELKTDEFIEENSSRITLFDFIVKPLTSRISALLWKPVRINVTLNPVHEPMSFVEHKSISSWILHPFLGSRNFISRSMQFANPACGVDNICRPDLQVQMIDISEGPTDKSIIYFRERVSQRNITVHIGNLGENAYSTQLHMIFPDQLSFSMPEGLSCQTVTLNDLKVSLYFAQICSLQQF
;
A
#
# COMPACT_ATOMS: atom_id res chain seq x y z
N MET A 1 -34.09 -3.76 -22.11
CA MET A 1 -34.32 -2.43 -22.72
C MET A 1 -35.20 -1.59 -21.79
N SER A 2 -34.59 -0.85 -20.87
CA SER A 2 -35.24 0.31 -20.22
C SER A 2 -34.22 1.06 -19.37
N ASN A 3 -34.10 2.36 -19.62
CA ASN A 3 -33.51 3.39 -18.77
C ASN A 3 -31.98 3.59 -18.76
N PHE A 4 -31.36 3.71 -19.94
CA PHE A 4 -30.24 4.65 -20.12
C PHE A 4 -30.83 6.01 -20.54
N ASN A 5 -31.20 6.82 -19.55
CA ASN A 5 -31.72 8.17 -19.79
C ASN A 5 -30.77 9.19 -19.14
N ARG A 6 -29.67 9.50 -19.84
CA ARG A 6 -28.95 10.78 -19.78
C ARG A 6 -28.16 10.94 -21.08
N SER A 7 -28.37 12.09 -21.71
CA SER A 7 -27.79 12.50 -22.99
C SER A 7 -26.28 12.22 -23.10
N MET A 8 -25.93 11.15 -23.80
CA MET A 8 -24.62 11.01 -24.42
C MET A 8 -24.62 11.96 -25.63
N ILE A 9 -24.23 13.21 -25.40
CA ILE A 9 -23.94 14.12 -26.52
C ILE A 9 -22.72 13.51 -27.21
N LEU A 10 -22.96 12.86 -28.34
CA LEU A 10 -21.91 12.34 -29.23
C LEU A 10 -21.06 13.52 -29.68
N SER A 11 -19.99 13.81 -28.94
CA SER A 11 -18.91 14.67 -29.40
C SER A 11 -18.10 13.92 -30.45
N ASN A 12 -17.79 14.56 -31.57
CA ASN A 12 -17.20 13.98 -32.79
C ASN A 12 -15.80 13.32 -32.64
N HIS A 13 -15.31 13.13 -31.41
CA HIS A 13 -14.08 12.41 -31.10
C HIS A 13 -14.30 11.53 -29.86
N ILE A 14 -14.09 10.22 -30.06
CA ILE A 14 -14.06 9.19 -29.04
C ILE A 14 -12.72 8.46 -29.21
N CYS A 15 -12.05 8.18 -28.10
CA CYS A 15 -10.86 7.33 -28.08
C CYS A 15 -11.24 5.93 -27.56
N LEU A 16 -10.60 4.89 -28.08
CA LEU A 16 -10.83 3.51 -27.66
C LEU A 16 -9.49 2.84 -27.33
N ALA A 17 -9.47 2.08 -26.24
CA ALA A 17 -8.40 1.16 -25.90
C ALA A 17 -8.99 -0.14 -25.37
N VAL A 18 -8.19 -1.21 -25.37
CA VAL A 18 -8.53 -2.50 -24.79
C VAL A 18 -7.37 -2.99 -23.93
N ALA A 19 -7.69 -3.57 -22.79
CA ALA A 19 -6.73 -4.15 -21.85
C ALA A 19 -7.46 -5.16 -20.94
N ASP A 20 -6.77 -6.17 -20.43
CA ASP A 20 -7.26 -7.06 -19.36
C ASP A 20 -6.88 -6.46 -18.00
N LEU A 21 -7.71 -5.53 -17.50
CA LEU A 21 -7.41 -4.71 -16.33
C LEU A 21 -7.68 -5.46 -15.01
N ASP A 22 -8.49 -6.51 -15.03
CA ASP A 22 -8.77 -7.37 -13.87
C ASP A 22 -8.06 -8.74 -13.92
N GLY A 23 -7.33 -9.04 -15.00
CA GLY A 23 -6.53 -10.25 -15.16
C GLY A 23 -7.37 -11.52 -15.30
N ASN A 24 -8.62 -11.40 -15.74
CA ASN A 24 -9.53 -12.53 -15.87
C ASN A 24 -9.38 -13.29 -17.20
N GLY A 25 -8.55 -12.79 -18.11
CA GLY A 25 -8.27 -13.37 -19.44
C GLY A 25 -9.22 -12.88 -20.55
N LEU A 26 -10.18 -12.00 -20.23
CA LEU A 26 -11.02 -11.29 -21.18
C LEU A 26 -10.53 -9.85 -21.35
N VAL A 27 -10.74 -9.30 -22.54
CA VAL A 27 -10.39 -7.89 -22.80
C VAL A 27 -11.49 -6.98 -22.25
N ASP A 28 -11.11 -5.95 -21.52
CA ASP A 28 -11.97 -4.84 -21.11
C ASP A 28 -12.00 -3.75 -22.18
N ILE A 29 -13.10 -3.02 -22.27
CA ILE A 29 -13.27 -1.93 -23.23
C ILE A 29 -13.15 -0.59 -22.50
N ILE A 30 -12.22 0.24 -22.95
CA ILE A 30 -11.98 1.58 -22.40
C ILE A 30 -12.38 2.63 -23.43
N VAL A 31 -13.25 3.56 -23.04
CA VAL A 31 -13.83 4.59 -23.91
C VAL A 31 -13.54 5.99 -23.36
N GLY A 32 -12.80 6.77 -24.13
CA GLY A 32 -12.48 8.17 -23.82
C GLY A 32 -13.49 9.13 -24.43
N ALA A 33 -14.03 10.03 -23.61
CA ALA A 33 -14.98 11.07 -23.99
C ALA A 33 -14.38 12.46 -23.68
N PRO A 34 -13.38 12.94 -24.44
CA PRO A 34 -12.61 14.15 -24.12
C PRO A 34 -13.43 15.45 -24.07
N TYR A 35 -14.57 15.51 -24.75
CA TYR A 35 -15.45 16.69 -24.76
C TYR A 35 -16.60 16.59 -23.75
N PHE A 36 -16.54 15.62 -22.84
CA PHE A 36 -17.50 15.53 -21.75
C PHE A 36 -17.49 16.83 -20.91
N THR A 37 -18.69 17.33 -20.62
CA THR A 37 -18.92 18.58 -19.91
C THR A 37 -19.70 18.30 -18.63
N ARG A 38 -19.25 18.84 -17.50
CA ARG A 38 -19.87 18.62 -16.18
C ARG A 38 -20.40 19.94 -15.59
N ARG A 39 -21.46 19.85 -14.80
CA ARG A 39 -21.97 20.98 -13.98
C ARG A 39 -21.23 21.06 -12.64
N GLN A 40 -20.91 22.26 -12.18
CA GLN A 40 -20.16 22.49 -10.93
C GLN A 40 -20.92 22.04 -9.66
N ASN A 41 -22.26 22.08 -9.63
CA ASN A 41 -23.07 21.91 -8.41
C ASN A 41 -23.48 20.46 -8.02
N GLN A 42 -22.73 19.43 -8.39
CA GLN A 42 -22.98 18.05 -7.94
C GLN A 42 -21.88 17.52 -7.03
N GLU A 43 -21.74 18.14 -5.86
CA GLU A 43 -21.07 17.56 -4.69
C GLU A 43 -21.99 17.76 -3.48
N GLY A 44 -22.74 16.72 -3.12
CA GLY A 44 -23.50 16.63 -1.87
C GLY A 44 -25.04 16.73 -1.96
N SER A 45 -25.72 15.66 -2.38
CA SER A 45 -27.02 15.28 -1.81
C SER A 45 -27.43 13.89 -2.27
N GLN A 46 -27.80 13.04 -1.32
CA GLN A 46 -28.55 11.81 -1.57
C GLN A 46 -29.84 12.16 -2.33
N ASP A 47 -30.13 11.38 -3.36
CA ASP A 47 -31.35 11.48 -4.15
C ASP A 47 -32.60 11.38 -3.25
N THR A 48 -33.29 12.51 -3.07
CA THR A 48 -34.73 12.50 -2.80
C THR A 48 -35.43 13.05 -4.04
N ILE A 49 -36.00 12.12 -4.81
CA ILE A 49 -36.91 12.41 -5.91
C ILE A 49 -38.13 13.11 -5.31
N ASN A 50 -38.17 14.42 -5.38
CA ASN A 50 -39.42 15.17 -5.29
C ASN A 50 -39.56 16.04 -6.54
N SER A 51 -40.56 15.64 -7.32
CA SER A 51 -41.08 16.31 -8.51
C SER A 51 -41.14 17.82 -8.32
N LYS A 52 -40.27 18.56 -9.01
CA LYS A 52 -40.47 20.00 -9.24
C LYS A 52 -40.70 20.22 -10.73
N GLN A 53 -41.84 20.83 -11.01
CA GLN A 53 -42.32 21.25 -12.32
C GLN A 53 -41.23 22.03 -13.07
N PHE A 54 -40.98 21.61 -14.32
CA PHE A 54 -40.14 22.35 -15.24
C PHE A 54 -40.84 23.65 -15.66
N ASN A 55 -40.37 24.79 -15.16
CA ASN A 55 -40.70 26.09 -15.73
C ASN A 55 -39.81 26.34 -16.97
N HIS A 56 -40.46 26.61 -18.10
CA HIS A 56 -39.87 26.64 -19.44
C HIS A 56 -39.17 27.97 -19.80
N ASN A 57 -38.62 28.72 -18.83
CA ASN A 57 -38.09 30.08 -19.05
C ASN A 57 -36.83 30.45 -18.26
N GLU A 58 -36.00 29.49 -17.83
CA GLU A 58 -34.64 29.80 -17.38
C GLU A 58 -33.65 29.50 -18.52
N GLY A 59 -33.14 30.56 -19.15
CA GLY A 59 -31.99 30.45 -20.04
C GLY A 59 -30.86 29.73 -19.30
N ILE A 60 -30.24 28.75 -19.95
CA ILE A 60 -29.13 27.97 -19.39
C ILE A 60 -28.04 28.95 -18.92
N GLN A 61 -27.86 29.10 -17.61
CA GLN A 61 -26.72 29.85 -17.06
C GLN A 61 -25.45 29.07 -17.35
N TRP A 62 -24.72 29.49 -18.39
CA TRP A 62 -23.45 28.89 -18.83
C TRP A 62 -22.31 29.01 -17.81
N SER A 63 -22.45 29.83 -16.76
CA SER A 63 -21.43 30.06 -15.74
C SER A 63 -21.12 28.84 -14.86
N ASN A 64 -22.00 27.84 -14.81
CA ASN A 64 -21.88 26.69 -13.91
C ASN A 64 -21.42 25.41 -14.63
N LEU A 65 -20.93 25.52 -15.87
CA LEU A 65 -20.45 24.40 -16.68
C LEU A 65 -18.92 24.42 -16.74
N LEU A 66 -18.32 23.24 -16.61
CA LEU A 66 -16.93 22.98 -16.91
C LEU A 66 -16.89 22.28 -18.29
N PRO A 67 -16.72 23.02 -19.39
CA PRO A 67 -16.72 22.45 -20.74
C PRO A 67 -15.46 21.64 -20.99
N ASP A 68 -15.60 20.59 -21.81
CA ASP A 68 -14.49 19.80 -22.35
C ASP A 68 -13.47 19.34 -21.29
N ILE A 69 -13.95 19.01 -20.09
CA ILE A 69 -13.10 18.48 -19.02
C ILE A 69 -12.65 17.06 -19.33
N GLY A 70 -13.48 16.33 -20.07
CA GLY A 70 -13.23 14.94 -20.43
C GLY A 70 -13.59 13.93 -19.34
N ARG A 71 -13.69 12.66 -19.74
CA ARG A 71 -14.06 11.52 -18.90
C ARG A 71 -13.67 10.22 -19.61
N VAL A 72 -13.37 9.17 -18.84
CA VAL A 72 -13.17 7.81 -19.37
C VAL A 72 -14.17 6.85 -18.74
N TYR A 73 -14.63 5.88 -19.53
CA TYR A 73 -15.51 4.78 -19.12
C TYR A 73 -14.79 3.46 -19.35
N ILE A 74 -14.86 2.55 -18.39
CA ILE A 74 -14.31 1.20 -18.47
C ILE A 74 -15.46 0.21 -18.35
N PHE A 75 -15.56 -0.70 -19.32
CA PHE A 75 -16.52 -1.79 -19.35
C PHE A 75 -15.75 -3.09 -19.17
N TYR A 76 -15.91 -3.72 -18.00
CA TYR A 76 -15.25 -4.98 -17.69
C TYR A 76 -15.92 -6.15 -18.41
N GLY A 77 -15.12 -6.95 -19.09
CA GLY A 77 -15.58 -8.16 -19.78
C GLY A 77 -15.82 -9.29 -18.79
N ASN A 78 -17.04 -9.83 -18.76
CA ASN A 78 -17.37 -10.96 -17.89
C ASN A 78 -17.74 -12.20 -18.70
N HIS A 79 -17.34 -13.38 -18.22
CA HIS A 79 -17.84 -14.64 -18.74
C HIS A 79 -19.34 -14.77 -18.42
N LEU A 80 -20.16 -14.92 -19.47
CA LEU A 80 -21.58 -15.21 -19.31
C LEU A 80 -21.75 -16.58 -18.65
N ASN A 81 -22.36 -16.61 -17.46
CA ASN A 81 -22.71 -17.85 -16.79
C ASN A 81 -23.95 -18.48 -17.46
N LEU A 82 -23.78 -19.07 -18.64
CA LEU A 82 -24.84 -19.64 -19.48
C LEU A 82 -25.39 -21.00 -18.97
N SER A 83 -25.16 -21.33 -17.70
CA SER A 83 -25.64 -22.57 -17.08
C SER A 83 -27.17 -22.67 -16.96
N ASN A 84 -27.91 -21.56 -17.15
CA ASN A 84 -29.38 -21.54 -17.08
C ASN A 84 -30.11 -21.27 -18.42
N LEU A 85 -29.41 -21.14 -19.55
CA LEU A 85 -30.07 -20.90 -20.84
C LEU A 85 -29.53 -21.82 -21.94
N LEU A 86 -30.27 -22.91 -22.12
CA LEU A 86 -30.41 -23.74 -23.33
C LEU A 86 -29.31 -24.77 -23.60
N SER A 87 -29.68 -26.01 -23.26
CA SER A 87 -29.29 -27.22 -23.96
C SER A 87 -29.76 -27.17 -25.42
N ASP A 88 -29.01 -26.55 -26.34
CA ASP A 88 -28.75 -27.17 -27.64
C ASP A 88 -27.70 -26.42 -28.48
N SER A 89 -26.74 -27.21 -28.96
CA SER A 89 -25.99 -27.04 -30.19
C SER A 89 -24.92 -25.92 -30.34
N LYS A 90 -23.69 -26.41 -30.53
CA LYS A 90 -22.53 -25.82 -31.22
C LYS A 90 -21.86 -24.61 -30.54
N GLN A 91 -20.59 -24.82 -30.14
CA GLN A 91 -19.62 -23.82 -29.67
C GLN A 91 -19.68 -22.54 -30.51
N ARG A 92 -20.51 -21.59 -30.09
CA ARG A 92 -20.31 -20.18 -30.40
C ARG A 92 -19.15 -19.70 -29.52
N PRO A 93 -18.25 -18.85 -30.03
CA PRO A 93 -17.33 -18.14 -29.14
C PRO A 93 -18.16 -17.43 -28.07
N GLU A 94 -17.79 -17.64 -26.81
CA GLU A 94 -18.39 -16.94 -25.66
C GLU A 94 -18.21 -15.44 -25.92
N ILE A 95 -19.31 -14.73 -26.21
CA ILE A 95 -19.29 -13.28 -26.35
C ILE A 95 -19.23 -12.73 -24.91
N PRO A 96 -18.19 -11.99 -24.51
CA PRO A 96 -18.12 -11.42 -23.16
C PRO A 96 -19.27 -10.45 -22.92
N ASP A 97 -19.78 -10.42 -21.69
CA ASP A 97 -20.78 -9.45 -21.26
C ASP A 97 -20.10 -8.20 -20.69
N TYR A 98 -20.41 -7.05 -21.29
CA TYR A 98 -19.88 -5.74 -20.92
C TYR A 98 -20.95 -4.83 -20.30
N PHE A 99 -22.20 -5.27 -20.23
CA PHE A 99 -23.35 -4.40 -19.96
C PHE A 99 -24.17 -4.84 -18.75
N THR A 100 -23.88 -6.00 -18.15
CA THR A 100 -24.49 -6.41 -16.87
C THR A 100 -24.07 -5.56 -15.69
N GLN A 101 -22.86 -5.00 -15.74
CA GLN A 101 -22.33 -4.11 -14.71
C GLN A 101 -22.27 -2.69 -15.27
N ASP A 102 -22.52 -1.71 -14.40
CA ASP A 102 -22.32 -0.31 -14.77
C ASP A 102 -20.84 -0.05 -15.03
N PRO A 103 -20.49 0.79 -16.04
CA PRO A 103 -19.10 1.08 -16.34
C PRO A 103 -18.44 1.85 -15.20
N VAL A 104 -17.17 1.56 -14.98
CA VAL A 104 -16.34 2.33 -14.06
C VAL A 104 -15.97 3.65 -14.73
N ILE A 105 -16.12 4.74 -13.99
CA ILE A 105 -15.90 6.09 -14.50
C ILE A 105 -14.61 6.65 -13.92
N LEU A 106 -13.68 7.05 -14.78
CA LEU A 106 -12.52 7.83 -14.39
C LEU A 106 -12.79 9.30 -14.68
N ASP A 107 -12.82 10.10 -13.62
CA ASP A 107 -12.89 11.55 -13.69
C ASP A 107 -11.46 12.11 -13.63
N GLY A 108 -11.08 12.87 -14.67
CA GLY A 108 -9.80 13.58 -14.70
C GLY A 108 -9.80 14.85 -13.85
N PRO A 109 -8.72 15.64 -13.91
CA PRO A 109 -8.66 16.95 -13.26
C PRO A 109 -9.82 17.85 -13.69
N LYS A 110 -10.31 18.69 -12.78
CA LYS A 110 -11.34 19.72 -13.06
C LYS A 110 -10.74 20.89 -13.85
N SER A 111 -10.14 20.61 -15.00
CA SER A 111 -9.48 21.58 -15.89
C SER A 111 -10.36 21.81 -17.13
N PRO A 112 -11.09 22.94 -17.22
CA PRO A 112 -11.89 23.27 -18.41
C PRO A 112 -11.05 23.22 -19.68
N LYS A 113 -11.57 22.57 -20.73
CA LYS A 113 -10.85 22.33 -21.99
C LYS A 113 -9.62 21.43 -21.86
N GLY A 114 -9.40 20.78 -20.71
CA GLY A 114 -8.29 19.86 -20.48
C GLY A 114 -8.35 18.62 -21.37
N ARG A 115 -9.56 18.15 -21.70
CA ARG A 115 -9.83 16.97 -22.54
C ARG A 115 -9.27 15.67 -21.99
N PHE A 116 -9.53 15.37 -20.72
CA PHE A 116 -9.17 14.07 -20.15
C PHE A 116 -9.79 12.90 -20.93
N GLY A 117 -8.99 11.86 -21.21
CA GLY A 117 -9.41 10.75 -22.07
C GLY A 117 -9.26 11.04 -23.57
N HIS A 118 -8.40 12.00 -23.95
CA HIS A 118 -8.12 12.30 -25.35
C HIS A 118 -7.37 11.17 -26.05
N ALA A 119 -6.31 10.67 -25.43
CA ALA A 119 -5.59 9.48 -25.83
C ALA A 119 -5.60 8.45 -24.70
N LEU A 120 -5.71 7.18 -25.07
CA LEU A 120 -5.74 6.02 -24.20
C LEU A 120 -4.75 5.00 -24.76
N THR A 121 -3.98 4.36 -23.90
CA THR A 121 -3.18 3.20 -24.30
C THR A 121 -3.08 2.21 -23.15
N ASN A 122 -3.21 0.93 -23.50
CA ASN A 122 -2.69 -0.16 -22.68
C ASN A 122 -1.16 0.02 -22.61
N ILE A 123 -0.58 -0.02 -21.41
CA ILE A 123 0.87 0.08 -21.20
C ILE A 123 1.50 -1.26 -20.81
N GLY A 124 0.74 -2.35 -20.88
CA GLY A 124 1.11 -3.67 -20.39
C GLY A 124 1.11 -3.71 -18.86
N ASP A 125 1.66 -4.79 -18.31
CA ASP A 125 1.88 -4.98 -16.88
C ASP A 125 3.18 -4.24 -16.44
N ILE A 126 3.05 -2.99 -16.00
CA ILE A 126 4.15 -2.11 -15.59
C ILE A 126 4.68 -2.46 -14.21
N ASP A 127 3.81 -2.93 -13.31
CA ASP A 127 4.15 -3.22 -11.91
C ASP A 127 4.27 -4.72 -11.58
N GLY A 128 4.22 -5.57 -12.61
CA GLY A 128 4.53 -6.98 -12.55
C GLY A 128 3.54 -7.81 -11.73
N ASP A 129 2.31 -7.32 -11.51
CA ASP A 129 1.30 -7.98 -10.70
C ASP A 129 0.48 -9.02 -11.48
N GLY A 130 0.63 -9.04 -12.81
CA GLY A 130 -0.04 -9.95 -13.72
C GLY A 130 -1.34 -9.43 -14.32
N THR A 131 -1.68 -8.15 -14.12
CA THR A 131 -2.75 -7.44 -14.82
C THR A 131 -2.20 -6.39 -15.77
N GLU A 132 -2.96 -6.01 -16.81
CA GLU A 132 -2.54 -4.94 -17.71
C GLU A 132 -2.92 -3.58 -17.13
N ASP A 133 -2.11 -2.56 -17.42
CA ASP A 133 -2.30 -1.20 -16.92
C ASP A 133 -2.70 -0.21 -18.02
N LEU A 134 -3.26 0.92 -17.61
CA LEU A 134 -3.82 1.94 -18.49
C LEU A 134 -3.14 3.30 -18.31
N ALA A 135 -2.74 3.92 -19.42
CA ALA A 135 -2.39 5.33 -19.47
C ALA A 135 -3.50 6.16 -20.13
N VAL A 136 -3.86 7.27 -19.48
CA VAL A 136 -4.90 8.21 -19.94
C VAL A 136 -4.32 9.62 -20.01
N SER A 137 -4.47 10.30 -21.15
CA SER A 137 -3.98 11.67 -21.29
C SER A 137 -5.01 12.75 -21.01
N CYS A 138 -4.51 13.93 -20.65
CA CYS A 138 -5.24 15.19 -20.63
C CYS A 138 -4.37 16.28 -21.26
N PRO A 139 -4.32 16.40 -22.60
CA PRO A 139 -3.31 17.18 -23.31
C PRO A 139 -3.27 18.67 -22.97
N TYR A 140 -4.38 19.21 -22.49
CA TYR A 140 -4.51 20.64 -22.15
C TYR A 140 -4.79 20.87 -20.67
N CYS A 141 -4.67 19.84 -19.83
CA CYS A 141 -4.79 20.01 -18.40
C CYS A 141 -3.75 21.04 -17.91
N THR A 142 -4.22 21.95 -17.07
CA THR A 142 -3.37 22.90 -16.35
C THR A 142 -2.72 22.23 -15.17
N ASP A 143 -1.42 22.44 -15.01
CA ASP A 143 -0.65 21.96 -13.87
C ASP A 143 -1.25 22.48 -12.54
N PRO A 144 -1.42 21.62 -11.52
CA PRO A 144 -2.02 22.00 -10.24
C PRO A 144 -1.20 23.04 -9.46
N ASP A 145 0.12 23.10 -9.69
CA ASP A 145 1.00 24.10 -9.08
C ASP A 145 1.05 25.42 -9.88
N GLY A 146 0.22 25.55 -10.93
CA GLY A 146 0.12 26.76 -11.74
C GLY A 146 1.32 27.00 -12.65
N ARG A 147 2.08 25.95 -12.97
CA ARG A 147 3.24 26.01 -13.89
C ARG A 147 2.77 26.21 -15.34
N THR A 148 3.69 26.68 -16.18
CA THR A 148 3.38 27.11 -17.56
C THR A 148 3.14 25.97 -18.54
N ASP A 149 3.79 24.82 -18.31
CA ASP A 149 3.61 23.64 -19.15
C ASP A 149 2.18 23.11 -19.05
N LYS A 150 1.65 22.63 -20.17
CA LYS A 150 0.31 22.07 -20.27
C LYS A 150 0.36 20.62 -20.68
N GLY A 151 -0.65 19.91 -20.22
CA GLY A 151 -0.83 18.49 -20.50
C GLY A 151 -0.45 17.64 -19.30
N ALA A 152 -0.97 16.42 -19.29
CA ALA A 152 -0.64 15.42 -18.29
C ALA A 152 -0.95 14.03 -18.83
N VAL A 153 -0.26 13.04 -18.27
CA VAL A 153 -0.60 11.62 -18.45
C VAL A 153 -0.80 10.97 -17.09
N PHE A 154 -1.86 10.20 -16.97
CA PHE A 154 -2.28 9.54 -15.75
C PHE A 154 -2.16 8.03 -15.92
N ILE A 155 -1.49 7.37 -14.98
CA ILE A 155 -1.32 5.92 -14.96
C ILE A 155 -2.31 5.33 -13.97
N TYR A 156 -3.08 4.35 -14.42
CA TYR A 156 -4.02 3.57 -13.64
C TYR A 156 -3.53 2.13 -13.67
N LEU A 157 -3.30 1.56 -12.50
CA LEU A 157 -2.87 0.17 -12.40
C LEU A 157 -4.09 -0.74 -12.47
N GLY A 158 -3.95 -1.85 -13.18
CA GLY A 158 -4.88 -2.96 -13.14
C GLY A 158 -4.99 -3.51 -11.72
N LYS A 159 -5.99 -4.36 -11.50
CA LYS A 159 -6.16 -5.00 -10.20
C LYS A 159 -6.79 -6.36 -10.35
N LYS A 160 -6.01 -7.39 -10.05
CA LYS A 160 -6.45 -8.77 -10.18
C LYS A 160 -7.78 -9.06 -9.48
N ASP A 161 -8.71 -9.67 -10.21
CA ASP A 161 -10.04 -10.10 -9.76
C ASP A 161 -10.88 -8.96 -9.13
N SER A 162 -10.59 -7.70 -9.47
CA SER A 162 -11.21 -6.52 -8.86
C SER A 162 -11.25 -5.34 -9.83
N ILE A 163 -12.11 -4.37 -9.53
CA ILE A 163 -12.08 -3.07 -10.20
C ILE A 163 -10.84 -2.28 -9.76
N LEU A 164 -10.17 -1.61 -10.70
CA LEU A 164 -9.05 -0.70 -10.45
C LEU A 164 -9.43 0.54 -9.60
N ASP A 165 -8.44 1.22 -9.02
CA ASP A 165 -8.68 2.48 -8.31
C ASP A 165 -8.99 3.61 -9.30
N THR A 166 -10.12 4.29 -9.09
CA THR A 166 -10.52 5.46 -9.88
C THR A 166 -9.59 6.66 -9.75
N LYS A 167 -8.69 6.68 -8.76
CA LYS A 167 -7.60 7.64 -8.65
C LYS A 167 -6.35 7.12 -9.36
N PRO A 168 -5.65 7.97 -10.13
CA PRO A 168 -4.45 7.53 -10.81
C PRO A 168 -3.35 7.18 -9.79
N PHE A 169 -2.64 6.08 -10.06
CA PHE A 169 -1.46 5.68 -9.31
C PHE A 169 -0.35 6.72 -9.45
N GLN A 170 -0.13 7.20 -10.67
CA GLN A 170 0.86 8.21 -10.99
C GLN A 170 0.28 9.27 -11.92
N SER A 171 0.54 10.54 -11.60
CA SER A 171 0.27 11.67 -12.49
C SER A 171 1.59 12.21 -12.99
N ILE A 172 1.73 12.29 -14.31
CA ILE A 172 2.96 12.70 -14.97
C ILE A 172 2.69 14.05 -15.62
N TRP A 173 3.22 15.09 -14.98
CA TRP A 173 3.17 16.45 -15.50
C TRP A 173 4.47 16.74 -16.25
N PRO A 174 4.40 17.38 -17.44
CA PRO A 174 5.60 17.75 -18.20
C PRO A 174 6.54 18.67 -17.40
N SER A 175 5.99 19.43 -16.47
CA SER A 175 6.73 20.34 -15.60
C SER A 175 7.64 19.63 -14.58
N ASP A 176 7.37 18.36 -14.27
CA ASP A 176 8.18 17.50 -13.39
C ASP A 176 9.30 16.76 -14.17
N LEU A 177 9.27 16.84 -15.50
CA LEU A 177 10.29 16.20 -16.33
C LEU A 177 11.63 16.96 -16.24
N PRO A 178 12.77 16.25 -16.40
CA PRO A 178 14.07 16.90 -16.44
C PRO A 178 14.13 17.95 -17.56
N LYS A 179 14.39 19.21 -17.21
CA LYS A 179 14.51 20.33 -18.19
C LYS A 179 15.84 20.36 -18.94
N GLN A 180 16.45 19.19 -19.17
CA GLN A 180 17.71 19.10 -19.91
C GLN A 180 17.47 19.36 -21.40
N SER A 181 18.50 19.83 -22.10
CA SER A 181 18.43 20.05 -23.55
C SER A 181 18.00 18.75 -24.27
N PRO A 182 17.16 18.84 -25.32
CA PRO A 182 16.67 17.67 -26.03
C PRO A 182 17.83 16.81 -26.53
N VAL A 183 17.78 15.50 -26.22
CA VAL A 183 18.85 14.53 -26.52
C VAL A 183 18.92 14.22 -28.03
N THR A 184 17.83 14.42 -28.79
CA THR A 184 17.78 14.10 -30.22
C THR A 184 16.74 14.97 -30.94
N ILE A 185 17.09 15.52 -32.11
CA ILE A 185 16.22 16.33 -32.96
C ILE A 185 16.02 15.59 -34.28
N CYS A 186 14.78 15.20 -34.58
CA CYS A 186 14.46 14.53 -35.85
C CYS A 186 14.70 15.49 -37.02
N GLY A 187 15.51 15.06 -38.00
CA GLY A 187 15.83 15.85 -39.20
C GLY A 187 17.20 16.53 -39.20
N SER A 188 17.96 16.46 -38.10
CA SER A 188 19.38 16.81 -38.13
C SER A 188 20.19 15.62 -38.63
N THR A 189 20.84 15.75 -39.78
CA THR A 189 21.85 14.79 -40.24
C THR A 189 23.19 14.96 -39.53
N ASP A 190 23.31 16.00 -38.71
CA ASP A 190 24.49 16.33 -37.93
C ASP A 190 24.13 16.21 -36.44
N PHE A 191 24.59 15.13 -35.80
CA PHE A 191 24.32 14.83 -34.39
C PHE A 191 25.08 15.75 -33.42
N THR A 192 25.86 16.72 -33.95
CA THR A 192 26.81 17.51 -33.17
C THR A 192 26.60 19.02 -33.18
N SER A 193 25.66 19.58 -33.96
CA SER A 193 25.47 21.04 -33.94
C SER A 193 24.13 21.52 -34.52
N ASP A 194 23.60 22.58 -33.87
CA ASP A 194 22.76 23.65 -34.46
C ASP A 194 21.25 23.75 -34.17
N TYR A 195 20.70 23.06 -33.18
CA TYR A 195 19.34 23.40 -32.67
C TYR A 195 19.19 23.34 -31.15
N ALA A 196 20.26 23.65 -30.40
CA ALA A 196 20.13 23.95 -28.99
C ALA A 196 19.53 25.36 -28.83
N SER A 197 18.20 25.48 -28.85
CA SER A 197 17.59 26.66 -28.24
C SER A 197 18.01 26.67 -26.77
N GLU A 198 18.64 27.75 -26.30
CA GLU A 198 19.13 27.87 -24.91
C GLU A 198 18.01 27.74 -23.85
N SER A 199 16.75 27.72 -24.28
CA SER A 199 15.57 27.51 -23.43
C SER A 199 14.91 26.15 -23.71
N PRO A 200 14.53 25.38 -22.68
CA PRO A 200 13.71 24.19 -22.84
C PRO A 200 12.41 24.57 -23.54
N ARG A 201 11.99 23.79 -24.53
CA ARG A 201 10.69 23.99 -25.20
C ARG A 201 9.58 23.72 -24.19
N LEU A 202 8.66 24.68 -24.05
CA LEU A 202 7.46 24.51 -23.24
C LEU A 202 6.58 23.41 -23.85
N PHE A 203 5.94 22.62 -23.00
CA PHE A 203 4.91 21.69 -23.43
C PHE A 203 3.56 22.40 -23.49
N THR A 204 2.83 22.25 -24.60
CA THR A 204 1.51 22.87 -24.79
C THR A 204 0.40 21.87 -25.08
N ALA A 205 0.75 20.65 -25.52
CA ALA A 205 -0.18 19.55 -25.78
C ALA A 205 0.39 18.19 -25.33
N PHE A 206 1.12 18.13 -24.21
CA PHE A 206 1.72 16.90 -23.72
C PHE A 206 0.68 15.81 -23.43
N GLY A 207 0.79 14.67 -24.11
CA GLY A 207 -0.20 13.59 -24.02
C GLY A 207 -1.19 13.56 -25.19
N TRP A 208 -0.98 14.36 -26.24
CA TRP A 208 -1.83 14.32 -27.43
C TRP A 208 -1.90 12.94 -28.07
N SER A 209 -0.76 12.23 -28.12
CA SER A 209 -0.68 10.83 -28.51
C SER A 209 0.10 10.03 -27.48
N LEU A 210 -0.27 8.76 -27.30
CA LEU A 210 0.38 7.82 -26.41
C LEU A 210 0.68 6.52 -27.16
N SER A 211 1.78 5.86 -26.79
CA SER A 211 2.09 4.49 -27.19
C SER A 211 2.85 3.82 -26.05
N GLY A 212 2.33 2.71 -25.53
CA GLY A 212 2.96 1.96 -24.43
C GLY A 212 3.22 0.50 -24.79
N SER A 213 3.32 -0.36 -23.77
CA SER A 213 3.37 -1.83 -23.84
C SER A 213 4.65 -2.47 -24.41
N TYR A 214 5.65 -1.68 -24.81
CA TYR A 214 6.89 -2.19 -25.38
C TYR A 214 8.09 -1.72 -24.57
N ASP A 215 9.03 -2.62 -24.33
CA ASP A 215 10.35 -2.31 -23.79
C ASP A 215 11.25 -1.76 -24.92
N LEU A 216 11.70 -0.52 -24.77
CA LEU A 216 12.54 0.19 -25.75
C LEU A 216 14.00 0.32 -25.30
N ASP A 217 14.31 0.04 -24.03
CA ASP A 217 15.66 0.15 -23.46
C ASP A 217 16.31 -1.20 -23.09
N GLY A 218 15.57 -2.30 -23.24
CA GLY A 218 16.02 -3.67 -22.97
C GLY A 218 15.95 -4.06 -21.50
N ASN A 219 15.27 -3.28 -20.64
CA ASN A 219 15.16 -3.56 -19.21
C ASN A 219 14.00 -4.50 -18.83
N HIS A 220 13.22 -4.96 -19.82
CA HIS A 220 12.06 -5.86 -19.70
C HIS A 220 10.84 -5.29 -18.95
N ALA A 221 10.85 -4.00 -18.62
CA ALA A 221 9.67 -3.26 -18.23
C ALA A 221 9.09 -2.55 -19.47
N PRO A 222 7.76 -2.47 -19.63
CA PRO A 222 7.16 -1.65 -20.67
C PRO A 222 7.53 -0.17 -20.51
N ASP A 223 7.80 0.51 -21.61
CA ASP A 223 8.04 1.94 -21.67
C ASP A 223 6.81 2.68 -22.24
N LEU A 224 6.77 3.99 -22.03
CA LEU A 224 5.70 4.86 -22.51
C LEU A 224 6.25 6.00 -23.34
N VAL A 225 5.77 6.13 -24.57
CA VAL A 225 6.07 7.24 -25.49
C VAL A 225 4.90 8.19 -25.54
N ILE A 226 5.19 9.49 -25.37
CA ILE A 226 4.22 10.57 -25.25
C ILE A 226 4.52 11.64 -26.30
N GLY A 227 3.54 11.96 -27.13
CA GLY A 227 3.64 13.03 -28.12
C GLY A 227 3.09 14.36 -27.61
N ASP A 228 3.79 15.43 -27.97
CA ASP A 228 3.31 16.82 -27.93
C ASP A 228 3.49 17.42 -29.33
N TYR A 229 2.42 17.38 -30.11
CA TYR A 229 2.46 17.83 -31.51
C TYR A 229 2.54 19.36 -31.66
N GLU A 230 2.07 20.13 -30.67
CA GLU A 230 2.09 21.61 -30.74
C GLU A 230 3.49 22.17 -30.46
N SER A 231 4.32 21.40 -29.74
CA SER A 231 5.67 21.80 -29.35
C SER A 231 6.77 21.11 -30.17
N ASP A 232 6.39 20.24 -31.10
CA ASP A 232 7.26 19.33 -31.86
C ASP A 232 8.13 18.44 -30.95
N GLN A 233 7.55 17.88 -29.88
CA GLN A 233 8.28 17.09 -28.89
C GLN A 233 7.71 15.67 -28.76
N VAL A 234 8.61 14.71 -28.52
CA VAL A 234 8.27 13.34 -28.12
C VAL A 234 9.08 12.99 -26.88
N VAL A 235 8.41 12.47 -25.86
CA VAL A 235 9.02 12.08 -24.59
C VAL A 235 8.91 10.56 -24.45
N MET A 236 10.03 9.90 -24.16
CA MET A 236 10.07 8.50 -23.78
C MET A 236 10.28 8.39 -22.27
N LEU A 237 9.36 7.72 -21.59
CA LEU A 237 9.43 7.40 -20.17
C LEU A 237 9.73 5.92 -20.02
N ARG A 238 10.73 5.62 -19.20
CA ARG A 238 11.17 4.24 -18.98
C ARG A 238 10.45 3.59 -17.81
N GLY A 239 10.00 2.36 -18.01
CA GLY A 239 9.46 1.52 -16.95
C GLY A 239 10.55 1.07 -15.97
N ARG A 240 10.16 0.76 -14.73
CA ARG A 240 11.05 0.13 -13.75
C ARG A 240 10.46 -1.21 -13.33
N ASN A 241 11.28 -2.25 -13.29
CA ASN A 241 10.86 -3.52 -12.73
C ASN A 241 10.57 -3.39 -11.23
N THR A 242 9.54 -4.09 -10.78
CA THR A 242 9.01 -4.06 -9.43
C THR A 242 9.21 -5.42 -8.75
N LEU A 243 9.39 -5.38 -7.43
CA LEU A 243 9.50 -6.55 -6.57
C LEU A 243 8.69 -6.33 -5.30
N TRP A 244 8.16 -7.40 -4.71
CA TRP A 244 7.58 -7.31 -3.37
C TRP A 244 7.91 -8.52 -2.52
N PHE A 245 7.84 -8.30 -1.20
CA PHE A 245 8.13 -9.32 -0.20
C PHE A 245 6.89 -9.63 0.61
N ASP A 246 6.57 -10.91 0.79
CA ASP A 246 5.46 -11.33 1.64
C ASP A 246 5.81 -12.59 2.44
N SER A 247 4.82 -13.10 3.17
CA SER A 247 4.90 -14.37 3.89
C SER A 247 6.15 -14.48 4.79
N PRO A 248 6.40 -13.51 5.70
CA PRO A 248 7.60 -13.50 6.53
C PRO A 248 7.61 -14.70 7.48
N ILE A 249 8.76 -15.38 7.56
CA ILE A 249 9.02 -16.46 8.49
C ILE A 249 10.14 -16.02 9.43
N TRP A 250 9.81 -16.01 10.71
CA TRP A 250 10.71 -15.62 11.79
C TRP A 250 11.21 -16.86 12.53
N GLU A 251 12.51 -17.12 12.43
CA GLU A 251 13.23 -18.07 13.29
C GLU A 251 13.77 -17.29 14.48
N LEU A 252 13.10 -17.44 15.62
CA LEU A 252 13.39 -16.72 16.85
C LEU A 252 13.46 -17.71 18.01
N PRO A 253 14.13 -17.38 19.13
CA PRO A 253 14.25 -18.26 20.29
C PRO A 253 12.91 -18.87 20.72
N THR A 254 12.90 -20.19 20.84
CA THR A 254 11.70 -20.97 21.20
C THR A 254 11.42 -20.98 22.71
N GLN A 255 12.41 -20.58 23.50
CA GLN A 255 12.27 -20.47 24.95
C GLN A 255 11.22 -19.40 25.31
N PRO A 256 10.42 -19.62 26.37
CA PRO A 256 9.37 -18.69 26.78
C PRO A 256 9.93 -17.32 27.20
N THR A 257 11.17 -17.29 27.69
CA THR A 257 11.88 -16.08 28.08
C THR A 257 13.34 -16.13 27.64
N LEU A 258 13.92 -14.98 27.34
CA LEU A 258 15.33 -14.80 27.01
C LEU A 258 16.16 -14.71 28.30
N SER A 259 17.08 -15.63 28.49
CA SER A 259 18.05 -15.58 29.59
C SER A 259 19.04 -14.43 29.42
N TRP A 260 19.34 -13.72 30.51
CA TRP A 260 20.29 -12.60 30.50
C TRP A 260 21.23 -12.56 31.72
N ARG A 261 21.15 -13.60 32.57
CA ARG A 261 22.00 -13.86 33.74
C ARG A 261 22.25 -15.36 33.85
N TYR A 262 23.39 -15.75 34.42
CA TYR A 262 23.70 -17.14 34.76
C TYR A 262 23.89 -17.31 36.27
N LYS A 263 23.14 -18.24 36.90
CA LYS A 263 23.28 -18.66 38.31
C LYS A 263 23.70 -17.53 39.26
N ASP A 264 22.87 -16.48 39.35
CA ASP A 264 23.07 -15.31 40.21
C ASP A 264 24.27 -14.40 39.91
N THR A 265 25.00 -14.63 38.82
CA THR A 265 26.05 -13.72 38.33
C THR A 265 25.47 -12.61 37.44
N LEU A 266 26.14 -11.46 37.42
CA LEU A 266 25.80 -10.31 36.57
C LEU A 266 26.21 -10.49 35.10
N THR A 267 26.75 -11.65 34.72
CA THR A 267 27.32 -11.90 33.39
C THR A 267 26.59 -13.02 32.67
N CYS A 268 26.46 -12.87 31.36
CA CYS A 268 25.91 -13.89 30.48
C CYS A 268 27.03 -14.78 29.93
N ASP A 269 26.89 -16.09 30.12
CA ASP A 269 27.78 -17.10 29.54
C ASP A 269 27.35 -17.47 28.09
N GLU A 270 27.98 -18.48 27.49
CA GLU A 270 27.68 -19.05 26.16
C GLU A 270 26.23 -19.48 25.91
N GLN A 271 25.38 -19.46 26.94
CA GLN A 271 23.96 -19.81 26.83
C GLN A 271 23.04 -18.63 26.50
N CYS A 272 23.53 -17.39 26.54
CA CYS A 272 22.74 -16.19 26.25
C CYS A 272 22.84 -15.70 24.81
N TYR A 273 23.10 -16.60 23.88
CA TYR A 273 23.22 -16.29 22.47
C TYR A 273 21.99 -16.79 21.73
N PHE A 274 21.29 -15.86 21.10
CA PHE A 274 19.99 -16.10 20.52
C PHE A 274 20.08 -16.03 18.99
N PRO A 275 19.86 -17.15 18.28
CA PRO A 275 19.75 -17.14 16.83
C PRO A 275 18.45 -16.44 16.43
N ILE A 276 18.55 -15.49 15.49
CA ILE A 276 17.44 -14.71 14.95
C ILE A 276 17.62 -14.63 13.45
N GLN A 277 16.63 -15.13 12.73
CA GLN A 277 16.61 -15.13 11.28
C GLN A 277 15.24 -14.72 10.75
N LEU A 278 15.25 -13.96 9.66
CA LEU A 278 14.05 -13.59 8.91
C LEU A 278 14.21 -14.04 7.46
N SER A 279 13.23 -14.81 6.98
CA SER A 279 13.11 -15.18 5.58
C SER A 279 11.76 -14.71 5.03
N ALA A 280 11.74 -14.18 3.81
CA ALA A 280 10.52 -13.71 3.15
C ALA A 280 10.41 -14.30 1.75
N ARG A 281 9.19 -14.41 1.23
CA ARG A 281 8.98 -14.75 -0.18
C ARG A 281 9.20 -13.49 -1.02
N ILE A 282 10.01 -13.59 -2.06
CA ILE A 282 10.16 -12.55 -3.08
C ILE A 282 9.25 -12.88 -4.26
N ASN A 283 8.62 -11.85 -4.79
CA ASN A 283 7.74 -11.93 -5.95
C ASN A 283 8.04 -10.79 -6.92
N GLY A 284 7.58 -10.96 -8.16
CA GLY A 284 7.83 -10.10 -9.30
C GLY A 284 7.74 -10.92 -10.59
N LYS A 285 8.07 -10.31 -11.73
CA LYS A 285 8.11 -11.00 -13.03
C LYS A 285 9.06 -12.21 -12.97
N GLN A 286 8.51 -13.43 -13.04
CA GLN A 286 9.25 -14.68 -12.77
C GLN A 286 10.51 -14.86 -13.63
N HIS A 287 10.44 -14.48 -14.90
CA HIS A 287 11.58 -14.58 -15.82
C HIS A 287 12.72 -13.64 -15.44
N LEU A 288 12.40 -12.48 -14.86
CA LEU A 288 13.38 -11.49 -14.40
C LEU A 288 13.92 -11.82 -13.02
N LEU A 289 13.11 -12.41 -12.14
CA LEU A 289 13.58 -12.86 -10.83
C LEU A 289 14.82 -13.75 -10.98
N LYS A 290 14.84 -14.71 -11.90
CA LYS A 290 15.98 -15.60 -12.17
C LYS A 290 17.24 -14.90 -12.70
N GLN A 291 17.12 -13.65 -13.11
CA GLN A 291 18.21 -12.86 -13.69
C GLN A 291 18.76 -11.80 -12.71
N ILE A 292 18.19 -11.69 -11.50
CA ILE A 292 18.70 -10.78 -10.47
C ILE A 292 20.08 -11.28 -10.03
N LYS A 293 21.12 -10.56 -10.45
CA LYS A 293 22.51 -10.81 -10.06
C LYS A 293 23.09 -9.74 -9.13
N ASP A 294 22.62 -8.50 -9.24
CA ASP A 294 23.24 -7.34 -8.58
C ASP A 294 22.27 -6.47 -7.78
N TRP A 295 21.00 -6.87 -7.62
CA TRP A 295 20.05 -6.01 -6.90
C TRP A 295 20.36 -5.99 -5.40
N LYS A 296 20.50 -4.78 -4.88
CA LYS A 296 20.86 -4.50 -3.50
C LYS A 296 19.65 -3.99 -2.73
N LEU A 297 19.37 -4.65 -1.62
CA LEU A 297 18.32 -4.27 -0.68
C LEU A 297 18.96 -3.77 0.61
N ARG A 298 18.61 -2.55 1.02
CA ARG A 298 18.99 -2.01 2.32
C ARG A 298 17.97 -2.44 3.36
N LEU A 299 18.43 -3.06 4.44
CA LEU A 299 17.64 -3.43 5.60
C LEU A 299 17.98 -2.50 6.76
N LEU A 300 16.96 -1.86 7.31
CA LEU A 300 17.05 -1.16 8.59
C LEU A 300 16.39 -2.06 9.65
N ILE A 301 17.20 -2.58 10.57
CA ILE A 301 16.76 -3.53 11.59
C ILE A 301 16.89 -2.88 12.95
N ASP A 302 15.77 -2.76 13.65
CA ASP A 302 15.71 -2.38 15.06
C ASP A 302 15.54 -3.66 15.89
N LEU A 303 16.56 -4.03 16.67
CA LEU A 303 16.53 -5.23 17.51
C LEU A 303 15.61 -5.11 18.74
N ASP A 304 15.13 -3.90 19.08
CA ASP A 304 14.32 -3.63 20.25
C ASP A 304 13.41 -2.41 20.00
N SER A 305 12.44 -2.60 19.11
CA SER A 305 11.59 -1.51 18.56
C SER A 305 10.65 -0.86 19.57
N ASP A 306 10.41 -1.50 20.71
CA ASP A 306 9.58 -0.98 21.80
C ASP A 306 10.36 -0.03 22.75
N VAL A 307 11.66 0.13 22.48
CA VAL A 307 12.56 1.06 23.16
C VAL A 307 13.04 2.10 22.16
N GLU A 308 12.49 3.30 22.24
CA GLU A 308 12.77 4.41 21.32
C GLU A 308 14.24 4.86 21.37
N GLN A 309 14.80 4.96 22.58
CA GLN A 309 16.17 5.43 22.80
C GLN A 309 17.21 4.35 22.44
N PRO A 310 18.10 4.58 21.44
CA PRO A 310 19.10 3.60 21.03
C PRO A 310 20.02 3.15 22.18
N GLU A 311 20.43 4.07 23.06
CA GLU A 311 21.25 3.77 24.24
C GLU A 311 20.61 2.79 25.23
N ASN A 312 19.30 2.59 25.16
CA ASN A 312 18.56 1.69 26.04
C ASN A 312 18.16 0.39 25.35
N LYS A 313 18.43 0.22 24.05
CA LYS A 313 18.18 -1.05 23.36
C LYS A 313 18.96 -2.17 24.02
N ARG A 314 18.27 -3.29 24.27
CA ARG A 314 18.74 -4.36 25.15
C ARG A 314 19.46 -5.50 24.44
N LEU A 315 19.38 -5.56 23.12
CA LEU A 315 20.05 -6.59 22.31
C LEU A 315 21.16 -5.96 21.46
N ALA A 316 22.22 -6.75 21.25
CA ALA A 316 23.31 -6.41 20.34
C ALA A 316 23.70 -7.62 19.51
N ILE A 317 24.17 -7.40 18.29
CA ILE A 317 24.73 -8.47 17.46
C ILE A 317 26.03 -8.99 18.08
N GLN A 318 26.15 -10.31 18.19
CA GLN A 318 27.39 -10.99 18.49
C GLN A 318 28.07 -11.48 17.20
N THR A 319 27.32 -12.14 16.32
CA THR A 319 27.87 -12.73 15.09
C THR A 319 26.83 -12.69 13.98
N THR A 320 27.29 -12.45 12.75
CA THR A 320 26.49 -12.53 11.53
C THR A 320 26.82 -13.84 10.80
N ARG A 321 25.80 -14.67 10.53
CA ARG A 321 25.98 -15.96 9.84
C ARG A 321 25.80 -15.87 8.33
N LYS A 322 25.02 -14.88 7.86
CA LYS A 322 24.90 -14.54 6.42
C LYS A 322 25.95 -13.48 6.04
N GLN A 323 26.61 -13.66 4.88
CA GLN A 323 27.59 -12.71 4.34
C GLN A 323 26.91 -11.39 3.95
N MET A 324 27.56 -10.25 4.26
CA MET A 324 27.01 -8.90 4.04
C MET A 324 28.07 -7.98 3.45
N ILE A 325 27.62 -6.93 2.75
CA ILE A 325 28.51 -6.00 2.04
C ILE A 325 28.90 -4.82 2.92
N TYR A 326 27.92 -4.29 3.64
CA TYR A 326 28.10 -3.16 4.53
C TYR A 326 27.17 -3.32 5.72
N GLN A 327 27.69 -3.05 6.91
CA GLN A 327 26.93 -3.08 8.14
C GLN A 327 27.41 -1.94 9.04
N SER A 328 26.51 -1.03 9.38
CA SER A 328 26.70 -0.06 10.45
C SER A 328 25.81 -0.48 11.61
N THR A 329 26.41 -0.64 12.79
CA THR A 329 25.67 -0.94 14.02
C THR A 329 25.77 0.25 14.96
N ASP A 330 24.65 0.92 15.21
CA ASP A 330 24.55 1.94 16.25
C ASP A 330 23.57 1.47 17.33
N LYS A 331 24.12 1.08 18.49
CA LYS A 331 23.37 0.80 19.72
C LYS A 331 22.09 -0.05 19.52
N GLY A 332 22.12 -1.10 18.70
CA GLY A 332 20.97 -2.00 18.49
C GLY A 332 20.09 -1.68 17.27
N ILE A 333 20.39 -0.60 16.55
CA ILE A 333 19.92 -0.34 15.19
C ILE A 333 21.00 -0.79 14.22
N ILE A 334 20.60 -1.54 13.21
CA ILE A 334 21.49 -2.09 12.20
C ILE A 334 21.03 -1.57 10.85
N ASP A 335 21.97 -0.98 10.13
CA ASP A 335 21.80 -0.61 8.75
C ASP A 335 22.73 -1.47 7.92
N MET A 336 22.14 -2.32 7.08
CA MET A 336 22.89 -3.29 6.30
C MET A 336 22.39 -3.38 4.87
N LEU A 337 23.27 -3.83 3.99
CA LEU A 337 22.99 -4.00 2.58
C LEU A 337 23.17 -5.47 2.18
N VAL A 338 22.11 -6.03 1.58
CA VAL A 338 22.02 -7.44 1.13
C VAL A 338 21.98 -7.46 -0.38
N GLU A 339 22.88 -8.24 -0.99
CA GLU A 339 22.73 -8.66 -2.38
C GLU A 339 21.76 -9.82 -2.46
N LEU A 340 20.74 -9.70 -3.29
CA LEU A 340 19.86 -10.82 -3.58
C LEU A 340 20.47 -11.65 -4.70
N LYS A 341 20.86 -12.89 -4.38
CA LYS A 341 21.36 -13.87 -5.35
C LYS A 341 20.30 -14.94 -5.55
N THR A 342 19.84 -15.08 -6.78
CA THR A 342 18.82 -16.06 -7.15
C THR A 342 19.34 -17.48 -7.29
N ASP A 343 20.66 -17.68 -7.26
CA ASP A 343 21.24 -19.01 -7.16
C ASP A 343 21.03 -19.67 -5.76
N GLU A 344 20.46 -18.95 -4.77
CA GLU A 344 20.09 -19.47 -3.44
C GLU A 344 18.77 -20.28 -3.41
N PHE A 345 18.11 -20.50 -4.56
CA PHE A 345 16.88 -21.32 -4.64
C PHE A 345 17.18 -22.82 -4.52
N ILE A 346 17.19 -23.33 -3.29
CA ILE A 346 17.44 -24.76 -2.98
C ILE A 346 16.25 -25.66 -3.41
N GLU A 347 15.09 -25.08 -3.71
CA GLU A 347 13.91 -25.83 -4.16
C GLU A 347 13.25 -25.16 -5.37
N GLU A 348 12.93 -25.96 -6.40
CA GLU A 348 12.38 -25.54 -7.70
C GLU A 348 11.06 -24.74 -7.60
N ASN A 349 10.45 -24.63 -6.41
CA ASN A 349 9.18 -23.95 -6.15
C ASN A 349 9.22 -22.88 -5.04
N SER A 350 10.38 -22.60 -4.45
CA SER A 350 10.48 -21.71 -3.29
C SER A 350 11.19 -20.41 -3.68
N SER A 351 10.43 -19.37 -4.05
CA SER A 351 10.93 -18.00 -4.19
C SER A 351 11.21 -17.34 -2.82
N ARG A 352 11.80 -18.08 -1.88
CA ARG A 352 12.04 -17.65 -0.50
C ARG A 352 13.50 -17.29 -0.30
N ILE A 353 13.75 -16.13 0.28
CA ILE A 353 15.08 -15.59 0.54
C ILE A 353 15.25 -15.27 2.02
N THR A 354 16.40 -15.65 2.57
CA THR A 354 16.82 -15.24 3.92
C THR A 354 17.32 -13.80 3.84
N LEU A 355 16.63 -12.88 4.53
CA LEU A 355 16.98 -11.47 4.56
C LEU A 355 18.17 -11.22 5.50
N PHE A 356 18.18 -11.85 6.68
CA PHE A 356 19.33 -11.86 7.58
C PHE A 356 19.32 -13.11 8.47
N ASP A 357 20.50 -13.46 9.00
CA ASP A 357 20.72 -14.46 10.04
C ASP A 357 21.78 -13.97 11.02
N PHE A 358 21.35 -13.71 12.25
CA PHE A 358 22.14 -13.18 13.34
C PHE A 358 22.17 -14.10 14.53
N ILE A 359 23.26 -14.01 15.28
CA ILE A 359 23.33 -14.41 16.68
C ILE A 359 23.42 -13.13 17.50
N VAL A 360 22.42 -12.88 18.35
CA VAL A 360 22.40 -11.71 19.23
C VAL A 360 22.70 -12.09 20.67
N LYS A 361 23.15 -11.11 21.45
CA LYS A 361 23.37 -11.23 22.89
C LYS A 361 22.64 -10.12 23.66
N PRO A 362 22.25 -10.39 24.92
CA PRO A 362 21.71 -9.39 25.82
C PRO A 362 22.78 -8.39 26.30
N LEU A 363 22.38 -7.14 26.50
CA LEU A 363 23.15 -6.11 27.18
C LEU A 363 22.66 -5.97 28.62
N THR A 364 23.26 -6.75 29.52
CA THR A 364 22.83 -6.93 30.92
C THR A 364 22.61 -5.61 31.68
N SER A 365 23.42 -4.57 31.43
CA SER A 365 23.29 -3.26 32.09
C SER A 365 22.01 -2.48 31.73
N ARG A 366 21.39 -2.79 30.58
CA ARG A 366 20.19 -2.09 30.06
C ARG A 366 18.91 -2.84 30.33
N ILE A 367 19.01 -4.15 30.59
CA ILE A 367 17.84 -5.03 30.75
C ILE A 367 17.12 -4.77 32.07
N SER A 368 17.84 -4.62 33.18
CA SER A 368 17.23 -4.54 34.52
C SER A 368 16.21 -3.42 34.67
N ALA A 369 16.41 -2.28 34.00
CA ALA A 369 15.50 -1.15 34.04
C ALA A 369 14.23 -1.34 33.18
N LEU A 370 14.27 -2.27 32.22
CA LEU A 370 13.27 -2.43 31.18
C LEU A 370 12.78 -3.89 31.06
N LEU A 371 12.87 -4.68 32.13
CA LEU A 371 12.44 -6.09 32.16
C LEU A 371 10.98 -6.28 31.75
N TRP A 372 10.14 -5.29 32.03
CA TRP A 372 8.69 -5.34 31.78
C TRP A 372 8.32 -4.99 30.34
N LYS A 373 9.24 -4.40 29.57
CA LYS A 373 8.96 -4.06 28.17
C LYS A 373 9.20 -5.29 27.29
N PRO A 374 8.27 -5.65 26.40
CA PRO A 374 8.53 -6.66 25.37
C PRO A 374 9.70 -6.25 24.47
N VAL A 375 10.37 -7.25 23.91
CA VAL A 375 11.36 -7.09 22.84
C VAL A 375 10.67 -7.50 21.54
N ARG A 376 10.57 -6.55 20.61
CA ARG A 376 10.15 -6.79 19.23
C ARG A 376 11.23 -6.31 18.28
N ILE A 377 11.40 -7.05 17.20
CA ILE A 377 12.36 -6.74 16.15
C ILE A 377 11.56 -6.18 14.99
N ASN A 378 11.92 -4.99 14.53
CA ASN A 378 11.31 -4.37 13.36
C ASN A 378 12.34 -4.30 12.23
N VAL A 379 11.94 -4.73 11.05
CA VAL A 379 12.80 -4.76 9.87
C VAL A 379 12.11 -3.99 8.76
N THR A 380 12.74 -2.89 8.34
CA THR A 380 12.27 -2.06 7.23
C THR A 380 13.12 -2.33 5.99
N LEU A 381 12.46 -2.65 4.88
CA LEU A 381 13.06 -2.90 3.58
C LEU A 381 13.10 -1.62 2.75
N ASN A 382 14.27 -1.23 2.25
CA ASN A 382 14.45 -0.09 1.37
C ASN A 382 15.29 -0.46 0.13
N PRO A 383 14.79 -0.20 -1.09
CA PRO A 383 15.60 -0.41 -2.29
C PRO A 383 16.77 0.57 -2.32
N VAL A 384 17.92 0.14 -2.83
CA VAL A 384 19.04 1.06 -3.09
C VAL A 384 18.78 1.79 -4.39
N HIS A 385 18.76 3.13 -4.35
CA HIS A 385 18.63 3.94 -5.56
C HIS A 385 19.92 3.89 -6.35
N GLU A 386 19.95 3.09 -7.42
CA GLU A 386 21.02 3.20 -8.42
C GLU A 386 20.66 4.30 -9.41
N PRO A 387 21.55 5.29 -9.66
CA PRO A 387 21.31 6.28 -10.68
C PRO A 387 21.25 5.57 -12.03
N MET A 388 20.11 5.63 -12.71
CA MET A 388 20.04 5.23 -14.11
C MET A 388 20.99 6.16 -14.87
N SER A 389 22.17 5.68 -15.25
CA SER A 389 23.08 6.44 -16.10
C SER A 389 22.35 6.68 -17.42
N PHE A 390 21.94 7.91 -17.64
CA PHE A 390 21.37 8.33 -18.91
C PHE A 390 22.53 8.37 -19.91
N VAL A 391 22.57 7.36 -20.78
CA VAL A 391 23.37 7.27 -22.03
C VAL A 391 24.79 6.65 -21.93
N GLU A 392 25.00 5.73 -22.89
CA GLU A 392 26.16 4.97 -23.40
C GLU A 392 27.08 4.10 -22.50
N HIS A 393 27.05 2.79 -22.83
CA HIS A 393 27.84 1.64 -22.37
C HIS A 393 27.54 1.02 -20.98
N LYS A 394 26.47 0.21 -20.95
CA LYS A 394 26.11 -0.88 -20.00
C LYS A 394 26.13 -0.59 -18.48
N SER A 395 24.92 -0.45 -17.91
CA SER A 395 24.31 -1.38 -16.93
C SER A 395 22.93 -0.82 -16.55
N ILE A 396 21.82 -1.50 -16.88
CA ILE A 396 20.48 -1.09 -16.41
C ILE A 396 19.80 -2.26 -15.75
N SER A 397 19.44 -2.09 -14.47
CA SER A 397 18.18 -2.57 -13.90
C SER A 397 17.90 -1.80 -12.60
N SER A 398 17.18 -0.66 -12.68
CA SER A 398 16.70 0.02 -11.46
C SER A 398 15.41 -0.66 -10.99
N TRP A 399 15.53 -1.71 -10.19
CA TRP A 399 14.36 -2.34 -9.57
C TRP A 399 13.85 -1.50 -8.40
N ILE A 400 12.54 -1.52 -8.18
CA ILE A 400 11.88 -0.83 -7.06
C ILE A 400 10.97 -1.78 -6.28
N LEU A 401 10.62 -1.41 -5.05
CA LEU A 401 9.58 -2.12 -4.31
C LEU A 401 8.21 -1.73 -4.83
N HIS A 402 7.34 -2.72 -5.05
CA HIS A 402 5.96 -2.53 -5.43
C HIS A 402 5.25 -1.58 -4.45
N PRO A 403 4.44 -0.62 -4.92
CA PRO A 403 3.75 0.35 -4.05
C PRO A 403 2.77 -0.31 -3.08
N PHE A 404 1.93 -1.24 -3.57
CA PHE A 404 0.81 -1.82 -2.82
C PHE A 404 0.98 -3.28 -2.39
N LEU A 405 1.64 -4.11 -3.21
CA LEU A 405 1.82 -5.52 -2.91
C LEU A 405 2.97 -5.76 -1.92
N GLY A 406 2.79 -6.80 -1.10
CA GLY A 406 3.74 -7.21 -0.07
C GLY A 406 3.81 -6.27 1.13
N SER A 407 4.85 -6.45 1.94
CA SER A 407 5.12 -5.68 3.15
C SER A 407 6.53 -5.10 3.11
N ARG A 408 6.63 -3.82 3.47
CA ARG A 408 7.92 -3.12 3.61
C ARG A 408 8.48 -3.18 5.03
N ASN A 409 7.63 -3.49 5.99
CA ASN A 409 7.97 -3.58 7.41
C ASN A 409 7.57 -4.96 7.94
N PHE A 410 8.50 -5.66 8.55
CA PHE A 410 8.26 -6.92 9.22
C PHE A 410 8.54 -6.76 10.71
N ILE A 411 7.53 -7.04 11.53
CA ILE A 411 7.61 -7.00 12.99
C ILE A 411 7.57 -8.43 13.51
N SER A 412 8.49 -8.76 14.40
CA SER A 412 8.54 -10.07 15.05
C SER A 412 7.41 -10.27 16.06
N ARG A 413 7.21 -11.51 16.50
CA ARG A 413 6.48 -11.75 17.76
C ARG A 413 7.20 -11.05 18.92
N SER A 414 6.44 -10.78 19.97
CA SER A 414 6.98 -10.30 21.25
C SER A 414 7.82 -11.39 21.92
N MET A 415 8.98 -11.01 22.46
CA MET A 415 9.83 -11.83 23.32
C MET A 415 10.03 -11.10 24.66
N GLN A 416 10.25 -11.84 25.74
CA GLN A 416 10.44 -11.26 27.07
C GLN A 416 11.74 -11.76 27.68
N PHE A 417 12.43 -10.91 28.44
CA PHE A 417 13.55 -11.36 29.25
C PHE A 417 13.05 -12.09 30.50
N ALA A 418 13.82 -13.09 30.92
CA ALA A 418 13.59 -13.80 32.18
C ALA A 418 13.52 -12.79 33.34
N ASN A 419 12.44 -12.79 34.11
CA ASN A 419 12.32 -11.90 35.26
C ASN A 419 12.60 -12.68 36.55
N PRO A 420 13.60 -12.28 37.36
CA PRO A 420 13.90 -12.95 38.63
C PRO A 420 12.73 -12.98 39.64
N ALA A 421 11.72 -12.13 39.45
CA ALA A 421 10.51 -12.15 40.27
C ALA A 421 9.54 -13.31 39.93
N CYS A 422 9.81 -14.10 38.89
CA CYS A 422 9.02 -15.27 38.47
C CYS A 422 9.53 -16.59 39.07
N GLY A 423 10.17 -16.55 40.25
CA GLY A 423 10.72 -17.75 40.87
C GLY A 423 11.92 -18.37 40.13
N VAL A 424 12.19 -19.65 40.43
CA VAL A 424 13.43 -20.35 40.03
C VAL A 424 13.45 -20.84 38.58
N ASP A 425 12.28 -21.03 37.96
CA ASP A 425 12.16 -21.41 36.55
C ASP A 425 12.20 -20.20 35.61
N ASN A 426 12.17 -18.98 36.15
CA ASN A 426 12.14 -17.70 35.44
C ASN A 426 10.93 -17.55 34.49
N ILE A 427 9.87 -18.34 34.67
CA ILE A 427 8.67 -18.34 33.82
C ILE A 427 7.49 -17.86 34.65
N CYS A 428 7.08 -16.60 34.48
CA CYS A 428 5.94 -16.07 35.22
C CYS A 428 4.62 -16.74 34.76
N ARG A 429 3.92 -17.36 35.69
CA ARG A 429 2.58 -17.92 35.54
C ARG A 429 1.56 -17.03 36.28
N PRO A 430 0.92 -16.09 35.58
CA PRO A 430 -0.09 -15.25 36.20
C PRO A 430 -1.41 -15.99 36.42
N ASP A 431 -2.15 -15.55 37.43
CA ASP A 431 -3.53 -15.98 37.70
C ASP A 431 -4.41 -14.72 37.75
N LEU A 432 -4.76 -14.24 36.56
CA LEU A 432 -5.54 -13.02 36.40
C LEU A 432 -7.02 -13.28 36.70
N GLN A 433 -7.53 -12.56 37.69
CA GLN A 433 -8.91 -12.60 38.14
C GLN A 433 -9.59 -11.30 37.74
N VAL A 434 -10.79 -11.39 37.16
CA VAL A 434 -11.60 -10.22 36.80
C VAL A 434 -12.96 -10.36 37.45
N GLN A 435 -13.36 -9.33 38.20
CA GLN A 435 -14.67 -9.24 38.83
C GLN A 435 -15.35 -7.94 38.45
N MET A 436 -16.58 -8.03 37.97
CA MET A 436 -17.37 -6.88 37.51
C MET A 436 -18.56 -6.70 38.45
N ILE A 437 -18.76 -5.47 38.94
CA ILE A 437 -19.81 -5.12 39.89
C ILE A 437 -20.60 -3.94 39.34
N ASP A 438 -21.92 -4.12 39.21
CA ASP A 438 -22.84 -3.02 38.86
C ASP A 438 -23.26 -2.24 40.12
N ILE A 439 -22.77 -1.00 40.22
CA ILE A 439 -23.08 -0.06 41.30
C ILE A 439 -24.12 0.99 40.89
N SER A 440 -24.81 0.79 39.76
CA SER A 440 -25.86 1.69 39.29
C SER A 440 -27.01 1.76 40.30
N GLU A 441 -27.49 2.99 40.55
CA GLU A 441 -28.71 3.25 41.32
C GLU A 441 -29.86 3.51 40.35
N GLY A 442 -30.89 2.65 40.41
CA GLY A 442 -32.07 2.74 39.53
C GLY A 442 -33.30 2.09 40.17
N PRO A 443 -34.50 2.35 39.62
CA PRO A 443 -35.77 1.85 40.17
C PRO A 443 -36.03 0.36 39.88
N THR A 444 -35.25 -0.25 39.00
CA THR A 444 -35.43 -1.62 38.48
C THR A 444 -34.25 -2.52 38.85
N ASP A 445 -34.45 -3.84 38.74
CA ASP A 445 -33.44 -4.86 39.06
C ASP A 445 -32.15 -4.65 38.23
N LYS A 446 -31.00 -4.87 38.86
CA LYS A 446 -29.67 -4.56 38.30
C LYS A 446 -29.36 -5.36 37.02
N SER A 447 -30.02 -6.49 36.83
CA SER A 447 -29.74 -7.47 35.78
C SER A 447 -30.53 -7.29 34.46
N ILE A 448 -31.48 -6.36 34.38
CA ILE A 448 -32.40 -6.23 33.22
C ILE A 448 -32.48 -4.78 32.75
N ILE A 449 -32.38 -4.56 31.42
CA ILE A 449 -32.59 -3.25 30.76
C ILE A 449 -33.88 -3.34 29.94
N TYR A 450 -34.86 -2.48 30.22
CA TYR A 450 -36.12 -2.46 29.45
C TYR A 450 -36.02 -1.54 28.22
N PHE A 451 -36.64 -1.96 27.10
CA PHE A 451 -36.72 -1.14 25.89
C PHE A 451 -37.51 0.16 26.16
N ARG A 452 -36.90 1.33 25.88
CA ARG A 452 -37.36 2.71 26.22
C ARG A 452 -37.18 3.16 27.68
N GLU A 453 -36.49 2.40 28.52
CA GLU A 453 -36.08 2.89 29.83
C GLU A 453 -35.04 4.00 29.64
N ARG A 454 -35.32 5.21 30.16
CA ARG A 454 -34.33 6.30 30.21
C ARG A 454 -33.34 6.03 31.36
N VAL A 455 -32.63 4.91 31.32
CA VAL A 455 -31.47 4.73 32.20
C VAL A 455 -30.38 5.63 31.62
N SER A 456 -30.14 6.77 32.26
CA SER A 456 -29.24 7.79 31.70
C SER A 456 -27.78 7.33 31.70
N GLN A 457 -27.35 6.52 32.68
CA GLN A 457 -25.98 6.05 32.85
C GLN A 457 -25.95 4.75 33.69
N ARG A 458 -25.05 3.82 33.37
CA ARG A 458 -24.73 2.64 34.20
C ARG A 458 -23.30 2.73 34.70
N ASN A 459 -23.11 2.60 36.00
CA ASN A 459 -21.80 2.67 36.65
C ASN A 459 -21.33 1.27 36.98
N ILE A 460 -20.29 0.82 36.28
CA ILE A 460 -19.71 -0.51 36.46
C ILE A 460 -18.31 -0.37 37.03
N THR A 461 -18.05 -1.06 38.13
CA THR A 461 -16.72 -1.19 38.71
C THR A 461 -16.11 -2.52 38.29
N VAL A 462 -14.91 -2.48 37.70
CA VAL A 462 -14.15 -3.67 37.32
C VAL A 462 -12.94 -3.79 38.25
N HIS A 463 -12.91 -4.87 39.02
CA HIS A 463 -11.75 -5.28 39.82
C HIS A 463 -10.91 -6.25 39.01
N ILE A 464 -9.61 -5.97 38.92
CA ILE A 464 -8.63 -6.85 38.30
C ILE A 464 -7.63 -7.23 39.38
N GLY A 465 -7.49 -8.52 39.63
CA GLY A 465 -6.51 -9.10 40.55
C GLY A 465 -5.55 -10.02 39.81
N ASN A 466 -4.36 -10.21 40.37
CA ASN A 466 -3.44 -11.26 39.95
C ASN A 466 -3.04 -12.06 41.19
N LEU A 467 -3.47 -13.32 41.27
CA LEU A 467 -3.17 -14.21 42.40
C LEU A 467 -1.93 -15.08 42.14
N GLY A 468 -1.38 -15.03 40.92
CA GLY A 468 -0.21 -15.75 40.49
C GLY A 468 1.03 -14.86 40.43
N GLU A 469 1.99 -15.24 39.61
CA GLU A 469 3.18 -14.44 39.37
C GLU A 469 2.88 -13.28 38.42
N ASN A 470 3.85 -12.39 38.19
CA ASN A 470 3.61 -11.17 37.43
C ASN A 470 3.13 -11.46 35.99
N ALA A 471 2.08 -10.75 35.55
CA ALA A 471 1.60 -10.81 34.18
C ALA A 471 2.29 -9.74 33.30
N TYR A 472 2.79 -10.14 32.13
CA TYR A 472 3.36 -9.22 31.14
C TYR A 472 2.26 -8.64 30.24
N SER A 473 2.35 -7.35 29.94
CA SER A 473 1.45 -6.67 28.98
C SER A 473 -0.04 -6.92 29.24
N THR A 474 -0.45 -6.91 30.52
CA THR A 474 -1.84 -7.17 30.91
C THR A 474 -2.80 -6.19 30.22
N GLN A 475 -3.82 -6.74 29.57
CA GLN A 475 -4.86 -5.96 28.88
C GLN A 475 -6.23 -6.40 29.39
N LEU A 476 -7.13 -5.44 29.54
CA LEU A 476 -8.54 -5.70 29.83
C LEU A 476 -9.32 -5.63 28.52
N HIS A 477 -10.05 -6.69 28.20
CA HIS A 477 -10.90 -6.75 27.02
C HIS A 477 -12.35 -6.71 27.49
N MET A 478 -13.10 -5.65 27.13
CA MET A 478 -14.52 -5.55 27.46
C MET A 478 -15.36 -5.36 26.20
N ILE A 479 -16.40 -6.17 26.07
CA ILE A 479 -17.31 -6.18 24.92
C ILE A 479 -18.63 -5.56 25.35
N PHE A 480 -19.11 -4.56 24.61
CA PHE A 480 -20.38 -3.89 24.87
C PHE A 480 -21.33 -4.07 23.68
N PRO A 481 -22.65 -4.23 23.93
CA PRO A 481 -23.65 -4.17 22.88
C PRO A 481 -23.68 -2.79 22.20
N ASP A 482 -24.02 -2.75 20.91
CA ASP A 482 -24.01 -1.52 20.10
C ASP A 482 -24.97 -0.42 20.60
N GLN A 483 -25.95 -0.77 21.43
CA GLN A 483 -26.91 0.15 22.03
C GLN A 483 -26.33 0.95 23.21
N LEU A 484 -25.13 0.62 23.69
CA LEU A 484 -24.47 1.31 24.80
C LEU A 484 -23.29 2.16 24.30
N SER A 485 -23.24 3.41 24.76
CA SER A 485 -22.07 4.28 24.68
C SER A 485 -21.40 4.37 26.05
N PHE A 486 -20.09 4.26 26.11
CA PHE A 486 -19.33 4.37 27.37
C PHE A 486 -18.58 5.70 27.48
N SER A 487 -18.34 6.15 28.71
CA SER A 487 -17.49 7.30 29.05
C SER A 487 -16.45 6.88 30.08
N MET A 488 -15.17 7.20 29.86
CA MET A 488 -14.07 6.71 30.69
C MET A 488 -13.55 7.78 31.68
N PRO A 489 -13.10 7.38 32.88
CA PRO A 489 -12.38 8.29 33.80
C PRO A 489 -11.03 8.74 33.23
N GLU A 490 -10.54 9.90 33.68
CA GLU A 490 -9.20 10.41 33.33
C GLU A 490 -8.10 9.46 33.86
N GLY A 491 -7.13 9.12 32.99
CA GLY A 491 -5.92 8.34 33.38
C GLY A 491 -5.76 6.95 32.77
N LEU A 492 -6.71 6.47 31.97
CA LEU A 492 -6.61 5.23 31.19
C LEU A 492 -6.52 5.54 29.69
N SER A 493 -5.78 4.76 28.90
CA SER A 493 -5.81 4.83 27.43
C SER A 493 -6.61 3.65 26.85
N CYS A 494 -7.34 3.87 25.75
CA CYS A 494 -8.20 2.86 25.14
C CYS A 494 -8.20 3.02 23.62
N GLN A 495 -8.32 1.89 22.90
CA GLN A 495 -8.51 1.88 21.46
C GLN A 495 -9.74 1.01 21.14
N THR A 496 -10.70 1.57 20.42
CA THR A 496 -11.87 0.79 19.99
C THR A 496 -11.55 0.12 18.66
N VAL A 497 -11.79 -1.20 18.56
CA VAL A 497 -11.53 -2.00 17.35
C VAL A 497 -12.77 -2.80 16.99
N THR A 498 -13.41 -2.50 15.87
CA THR A 498 -14.60 -3.23 15.39
C THR A 498 -14.20 -4.61 14.84
N LEU A 499 -14.86 -5.68 15.29
CA LEU A 499 -14.62 -7.08 14.90
C LEU A 499 -15.96 -7.71 14.49
N ASN A 500 -16.11 -8.09 13.21
CA ASN A 500 -17.30 -8.79 12.66
C ASN A 500 -18.65 -8.14 13.04
N ASP A 501 -18.84 -6.86 12.72
CA ASP A 501 -20.06 -6.08 13.04
C ASP A 501 -20.41 -5.96 14.54
N LEU A 502 -19.55 -6.45 15.44
CA LEU A 502 -19.60 -6.17 16.88
C LEU A 502 -18.52 -5.14 17.24
N LYS A 503 -18.90 -4.06 17.92
CA LYS A 503 -17.93 -3.11 18.49
C LYS A 503 -17.18 -3.77 19.66
N VAL A 504 -15.92 -4.15 19.43
CA VAL A 504 -15.03 -4.63 20.50
C VAL A 504 -14.16 -3.44 20.96
N SER A 505 -14.25 -3.08 22.25
CA SER A 505 -13.38 -2.04 22.80
C SER A 505 -12.17 -2.70 23.47
N LEU A 506 -10.95 -2.44 22.95
CA LEU A 506 -9.71 -2.91 23.54
C LEU A 506 -9.20 -1.87 24.55
N TYR A 507 -9.14 -2.23 25.83
CA TYR A 507 -8.65 -1.31 26.86
C TYR A 507 -7.15 -1.48 27.03
N PHE A 508 -6.42 -0.37 26.86
CA PHE A 508 -5.00 -0.26 27.15
C PHE A 508 -4.82 0.39 28.51
N ALA A 509 -5.13 -0.33 29.58
CA ALA A 509 -4.50 0.02 30.84
C ALA A 509 -3.04 -0.46 30.73
N GLN A 510 -2.09 0.44 30.42
CA GLN A 510 -0.68 0.12 30.58
C GLN A 510 -0.37 0.05 32.09
N ILE A 511 -0.88 -0.99 32.74
CA ILE A 511 -0.54 -1.30 34.12
C ILE A 511 0.85 -1.91 34.03
N CYS A 512 1.88 -1.10 34.25
CA CYS A 512 3.30 -1.45 34.08
C CYS A 512 3.76 -2.68 34.88
N SER A 513 2.93 -3.22 35.76
CA SER A 513 2.97 -4.60 36.29
C SER A 513 1.84 -4.69 37.32
N LEU A 514 1.05 -5.76 37.29
CA LEU A 514 0.26 -6.15 38.46
C LEU A 514 1.19 -6.94 39.36
N GLN A 515 1.95 -6.21 40.18
CA GLN A 515 2.77 -6.78 41.24
C GLN A 515 1.86 -7.31 42.35
N GLN A 516 2.26 -8.43 42.94
CA GLN A 516 1.67 -8.93 44.17
C GLN A 516 1.83 -7.85 45.25
N PHE A 517 0.73 -7.39 45.84
CA PHE A 517 0.75 -6.61 47.08
C PHE A 517 0.70 -7.53 48.29
#